data_AF-A0A814UZE2-F1
#
_entry.id   AF-A0A814UZE2-F1
#
_cell.length_a   1.000
_cell.length_b   1.000
_cell.length_c   1.000
_cell.angle_alpha   90.00
_cell.angle_beta   90.00
_cell.angle_gamma   90.00
#
_symmetry.space_group_name_H-M   'P 1'
#
loop_
_entity.id
_entity.type
_entity.pdbx_description
1 polymer ?
#
loop_
_entity_poly.entity_id
_entity_poly.type
_entity_poly.pdbx_seq_one_letter_code
_entity_poly.pdbx_strand_id
1 'polypeptide(L)'
;MSDKIQLTTKQKPSTDGKIDTYIRRAAEHLHIRPWQIISYELTDQIVPRIFYVNYRTSIENNNIQTQHSIGYEHTINNCSKRVNGLLPRCSQTYYLYEYRLDENHFHTYYTDIMTDLSNPNIEGVYEMNVPLDFRLLITLGCICSLRKEQHRTNILSNLYQFDELEFLSLSEQTYLQSGTLQCIYLYIHQDNGKLFIALFIPNNSRVFIGILDSIRENHMPNLNKLLKNECEKRLQKGIDTNLLPINEHQFEVKVDTDIQNIWKRFNKIIVNLRENDMETRTLSIYLAMQSNISICDLQSSMLSSLNDYPKVTLSIKDKTNLYKGLDWQRTAARHALQHYANANIILVNMLEQCRYLHIPLGNFPDDPCLFACDLFYARHLIKHNHLLWCSLTDQPDLSGKEQDDYRMLLTADINDQNGNNQHINSTDNIFKNANDEIHSNKQNHPFEINHSGFYPTSCIEFELVDLAICAVLNFQKIHKAEGSNFDLDFGTTVQNPLGGPGVVPSINNTSMTAYDETSQCLPALRLLR
;
A
#
# COMPACT_ATOMS: atom_id res chain seq x y z
N MET A 1 -80.50 -31.90 -19.32
CA MET A 1 -79.38 -30.96 -19.56
C MET A 1 -78.72 -30.72 -18.22
N SER A 2 -77.44 -31.01 -18.16
CA SER A 2 -76.67 -31.23 -16.93
C SER A 2 -75.83 -29.99 -16.63
N ASP A 3 -76.11 -29.31 -15.52
CA ASP A 3 -75.26 -28.21 -15.05
C ASP A 3 -74.20 -28.74 -14.09
N LYS A 4 -72.96 -28.79 -14.60
CA LYS A 4 -71.76 -29.13 -13.83
C LYS A 4 -71.32 -27.93 -13.00
N ILE A 5 -71.38 -28.07 -11.69
CA ILE A 5 -70.72 -27.22 -10.70
C ILE A 5 -69.21 -27.43 -10.83
N GLN A 6 -68.47 -26.43 -11.31
CA GLN A 6 -67.00 -26.43 -11.29
C GLN A 6 -66.51 -25.96 -9.91
N LEU A 7 -65.94 -26.87 -9.13
CA LEU A 7 -65.06 -26.53 -8.01
C LEU A 7 -63.78 -25.91 -8.54
N THR A 8 -63.56 -24.61 -8.28
CA THR A 8 -62.26 -23.96 -8.45
C THR A 8 -61.33 -24.37 -7.31
N THR A 9 -60.37 -25.24 -7.63
CA THR A 9 -59.25 -25.60 -6.77
C THR A 9 -58.33 -24.38 -6.58
N LYS A 10 -58.20 -23.87 -5.35
CA LYS A 10 -57.16 -22.91 -4.99
C LYS A 10 -55.79 -23.52 -5.26
N GLN A 11 -55.06 -22.99 -6.25
CA GLN A 11 -53.65 -23.28 -6.44
C GLN A 11 -52.86 -22.85 -5.19
N LYS A 12 -51.98 -23.72 -4.69
CA LYS A 12 -51.00 -23.38 -3.65
C LYS A 12 -50.14 -22.20 -4.15
N PRO A 13 -49.79 -21.22 -3.29
CA PRO A 13 -48.86 -20.16 -3.68
C PRO A 13 -47.50 -20.76 -4.04
N SER A 14 -46.97 -20.33 -5.17
CA SER A 14 -45.65 -20.73 -5.70
C SER A 14 -44.55 -20.42 -4.68
N THR A 15 -43.62 -21.35 -4.52
CA THR A 15 -42.46 -21.24 -3.62
C THR A 15 -41.40 -20.25 -4.11
N ASP A 16 -41.48 -19.79 -5.37
CA ASP A 16 -40.48 -18.93 -6.00
C ASP A 16 -40.39 -17.53 -5.37
N GLY A 17 -41.50 -16.98 -4.89
CA GLY A 17 -41.50 -15.66 -4.22
C GLY A 17 -40.77 -15.66 -2.87
N LYS A 18 -40.56 -16.83 -2.25
CA LYS A 18 -39.84 -16.93 -0.96
C LYS A 18 -38.32 -16.88 -1.12
N ILE A 19 -37.80 -17.37 -2.24
CA ILE A 19 -36.36 -17.36 -2.54
C ILE A 19 -35.94 -15.95 -2.93
N ASP A 20 -36.72 -15.28 -3.78
CA ASP A 20 -36.46 -13.90 -4.20
C ASP A 20 -36.50 -12.92 -3.01
N THR A 21 -37.47 -13.10 -2.10
CA THR A 21 -37.52 -12.31 -0.85
C THR A 21 -36.37 -12.63 0.11
N TYR A 22 -35.85 -13.86 0.14
CA TYR A 22 -34.68 -14.22 0.94
C TYR A 22 -33.40 -13.60 0.37
N ILE A 23 -33.19 -13.68 -0.95
CA ILE A 23 -32.04 -13.08 -1.63
C ILE A 23 -32.05 -11.56 -1.45
N ARG A 24 -33.21 -10.93 -1.65
CA ARG A 24 -33.38 -9.49 -1.43
C ARG A 24 -33.06 -9.09 0.01
N ARG A 25 -33.54 -9.84 1.01
CA ARG A 25 -33.20 -9.57 2.43
C ARG A 25 -31.72 -9.77 2.72
N ALA A 26 -31.09 -10.78 2.13
CA ALA A 26 -29.66 -11.01 2.29
C ALA A 26 -28.84 -9.87 1.70
N ALA A 27 -29.22 -9.37 0.52
CA ALA A 27 -28.61 -8.20 -0.11
C ALA A 27 -28.85 -6.91 0.67
N GLU A 28 -30.08 -6.69 1.17
CA GLU A 28 -30.40 -5.57 2.07
C GLU A 28 -29.53 -5.61 3.34
N HIS A 29 -29.31 -6.78 3.93
CA HIS A 29 -28.40 -6.94 5.06
C HIS A 29 -26.94 -6.64 4.71
N LEU A 30 -26.49 -6.99 3.51
CA LEU A 30 -25.15 -6.68 3.02
C LEU A 30 -24.98 -5.16 2.82
N HIS A 31 -26.00 -4.49 2.28
CA HIS A 31 -26.00 -3.06 2.04
C HIS A 31 -25.95 -2.21 3.32
N ILE A 32 -26.69 -2.63 4.35
CA ILE A 32 -26.82 -1.87 5.60
C ILE A 32 -25.57 -2.03 6.48
N ARG A 33 -24.88 -3.17 6.40
CA ARG A 33 -23.75 -3.47 7.29
C ARG A 33 -22.45 -2.91 6.74
N PRO A 34 -21.63 -2.27 7.58
CA PRO A 34 -20.26 -1.91 7.21
C PRO A 34 -19.41 -3.15 6.98
N TRP A 35 -18.64 -3.15 5.89
CA TRP A 35 -17.77 -4.25 5.50
C TRP A 35 -16.41 -4.08 6.14
N GLN A 36 -15.87 -5.17 6.69
CA GLN A 36 -14.51 -5.22 7.20
C GLN A 36 -13.64 -5.93 6.17
N ILE A 37 -12.67 -5.20 5.63
CA ILE A 37 -11.89 -5.64 4.48
C ILE A 37 -10.63 -6.33 4.99
N ILE A 38 -10.38 -7.57 4.56
CA ILE A 38 -9.16 -8.28 4.96
C ILE A 38 -8.00 -7.90 4.04
N SER A 39 -8.23 -7.91 2.73
CA SER A 39 -7.22 -7.59 1.71
C SER A 39 -7.87 -7.02 0.45
N TYR A 40 -7.20 -6.07 -0.18
CA TYR A 40 -7.40 -5.66 -1.55
C TYR A 40 -6.46 -6.43 -2.47
N GLU A 41 -7.01 -6.95 -3.56
CA GLU A 41 -6.26 -7.53 -4.67
C GLU A 41 -6.62 -6.73 -5.92
N LEU A 42 -5.63 -6.14 -6.59
CA LEU A 42 -5.87 -5.35 -7.78
C LEU A 42 -6.34 -6.27 -8.90
N THR A 43 -7.48 -5.91 -9.47
CA THR A 43 -7.97 -6.46 -10.73
C THR A 43 -8.25 -5.26 -11.63
N ASP A 44 -7.85 -5.36 -12.90
CA ASP A 44 -7.85 -4.24 -13.86
C ASP A 44 -9.26 -3.69 -14.18
N GLN A 45 -10.32 -4.20 -13.54
CA GLN A 45 -11.71 -3.91 -13.88
C GLN A 45 -12.44 -2.97 -12.91
N ILE A 46 -11.93 -2.74 -11.69
CA ILE A 46 -12.77 -2.14 -10.62
C ILE A 46 -12.29 -0.75 -10.19
N VAL A 47 -10.98 -0.48 -10.26
CA VAL A 47 -10.40 0.79 -9.81
C VAL A 47 -10.11 1.66 -11.03
N PRO A 48 -10.75 2.84 -11.15
CA PRO A 48 -10.46 3.74 -12.26
C PRO A 48 -9.16 4.50 -12.05
N ARG A 49 -8.49 4.77 -13.16
CA ARG A 49 -7.40 5.74 -13.26
C ARG A 49 -7.99 7.14 -13.18
N ILE A 50 -7.55 7.90 -12.19
CA ILE A 50 -7.92 9.30 -12.01
C ILE A 50 -6.66 10.14 -12.17
N PHE A 51 -6.70 11.11 -13.06
CA PHE A 51 -5.63 12.08 -13.25
C PHE A 51 -6.21 13.44 -13.61
N TYR A 52 -5.42 14.49 -13.42
CA TYR A 52 -5.86 15.86 -13.60
C TYR A 52 -5.01 16.55 -14.66
N VAL A 53 -5.64 17.33 -15.53
CA VAL A 53 -4.95 18.09 -16.59
C VAL A 53 -5.28 19.56 -16.44
N ASN A 54 -4.24 20.39 -16.32
CA ASN A 54 -4.35 21.84 -16.23
C ASN A 54 -4.15 22.45 -17.62
N TYR A 55 -5.21 22.98 -18.22
CA TYR A 55 -5.16 23.64 -19.53
C TYR A 55 -5.05 25.15 -19.37
N ARG A 56 -4.23 25.80 -20.21
CA ARG A 56 -4.12 27.27 -20.26
C ARG A 56 -5.40 27.93 -20.78
N THR A 57 -6.12 27.27 -21.68
CA THR A 57 -7.42 27.71 -22.20
C THR A 57 -8.51 26.67 -21.98
N SER A 58 -9.76 27.11 -21.87
CA SER A 58 -10.91 26.21 -21.70
C SER A 58 -11.10 25.27 -22.89
N ILE A 59 -11.40 24.00 -22.63
CA ILE A 59 -11.64 22.97 -23.65
C ILE A 59 -12.79 23.37 -24.59
N GLU A 60 -13.82 24.05 -24.10
CA GLU A 60 -14.98 24.51 -24.90
C GLU A 60 -14.62 25.44 -26.07
N ASN A 61 -13.48 26.13 -26.00
CA ASN A 61 -13.02 27.02 -27.07
C ASN A 61 -12.08 26.32 -28.05
N ASN A 62 -11.56 25.14 -27.69
CA ASN A 62 -10.77 24.32 -28.58
C ASN A 62 -11.73 23.34 -29.25
N ASN A 63 -12.20 23.67 -30.45
CA ASN A 63 -12.71 22.67 -31.38
C ASN A 63 -11.54 21.76 -31.76
N ILE A 64 -11.21 20.81 -30.91
CA ILE A 64 -10.19 19.82 -31.18
C ILE A 64 -10.81 18.90 -32.24
N GLN A 65 -10.52 19.19 -33.52
CA GLN A 65 -10.65 18.21 -34.59
C GLN A 65 -9.51 17.20 -34.41
N THR A 66 -9.69 16.25 -33.51
CA THR A 66 -8.73 15.17 -33.35
C THR A 66 -8.92 14.13 -34.43
N GLN A 67 -7.81 13.59 -34.94
CA GLN A 67 -7.79 12.45 -35.86
C GLN A 67 -7.91 11.12 -35.09
N HIS A 68 -8.50 11.14 -33.89
CA HIS A 68 -8.59 9.97 -33.04
C HIS A 68 -9.84 9.15 -33.37
N SER A 69 -9.85 7.91 -32.89
CA SER A 69 -11.00 7.05 -33.07
C SER A 69 -12.25 7.65 -32.41
N ILE A 70 -13.41 7.54 -33.06
CA ILE A 70 -14.70 8.05 -32.53
C ILE A 70 -14.99 7.49 -31.12
N GLY A 71 -14.53 6.27 -30.84
CA GLY A 71 -14.67 5.64 -29.52
C GLY A 71 -13.83 6.32 -28.43
N TYR A 72 -12.64 6.80 -28.76
CA TYR A 72 -11.78 7.53 -27.84
C TYR A 72 -12.39 8.88 -27.43
N GLU A 73 -12.77 9.71 -28.42
CA GLU A 73 -13.31 11.05 -28.17
C GLU A 73 -14.60 11.01 -27.34
N HIS A 74 -15.47 10.05 -27.62
CA HIS A 74 -16.70 9.86 -26.85
C HIS A 74 -16.41 9.45 -25.39
N THR A 75 -15.40 8.61 -25.17
CA THR A 75 -15.04 8.14 -23.83
C THR A 75 -14.42 9.26 -23.02
N ILE A 76 -13.44 9.97 -23.56
CA ILE A 76 -12.70 11.04 -22.87
C ILE A 76 -13.62 12.21 -22.52
N ASN A 77 -14.50 12.64 -23.44
CA ASN A 77 -15.41 13.75 -23.18
C ASN A 77 -16.41 13.43 -22.06
N ASN A 78 -16.95 12.21 -22.03
CA ASN A 78 -17.88 11.78 -20.98
C ASN A 78 -17.20 11.58 -19.62
N CYS A 79 -15.90 11.29 -19.63
CA CYS A 79 -15.10 11.02 -18.44
C CYS A 79 -14.35 12.25 -17.89
N SER A 80 -14.52 13.42 -18.52
CA SER A 80 -13.85 14.66 -18.12
C SER A 80 -14.79 15.59 -17.34
N LYS A 81 -14.30 16.16 -16.24
CA LYS A 81 -15.07 17.11 -15.43
C LYS A 81 -14.18 18.27 -14.97
N ARG A 82 -14.66 19.51 -15.15
CA ARG A 82 -13.97 20.68 -14.61
C ARG A 82 -14.04 20.69 -13.08
N VAL A 83 -12.88 20.82 -12.44
CA VAL A 83 -12.73 20.82 -10.98
C VAL A 83 -11.82 21.97 -10.54
N ASN A 84 -11.86 22.27 -9.24
CA ASN A 84 -10.91 23.17 -8.61
C ASN A 84 -10.00 22.33 -7.71
N GLY A 85 -8.71 22.63 -7.66
CA GLY A 85 -7.75 21.93 -6.80
C GLY A 85 -6.47 22.73 -6.66
N LEU A 86 -5.73 22.51 -5.57
CA LEU A 86 -4.44 23.13 -5.32
C LEU A 86 -3.34 22.24 -5.92
N LEU A 87 -2.65 22.76 -6.92
CA LEU A 87 -1.57 22.04 -7.59
C LEU A 87 -0.35 21.91 -6.66
N PRO A 88 0.55 20.94 -6.93
CA PRO A 88 1.85 20.88 -6.27
C PRO A 88 2.55 22.24 -6.32
N ARG A 89 3.18 22.62 -5.20
CA ARG A 89 3.80 23.95 -4.98
C ARG A 89 2.85 25.14 -5.20
N CYS A 90 1.54 24.94 -5.12
CA CYS A 90 0.54 25.99 -5.38
C CYS A 90 0.78 26.73 -6.70
N SER A 91 1.24 26.00 -7.72
CA SER A 91 1.39 26.54 -9.07
C SER A 91 0.05 27.05 -9.62
N GLN A 92 0.11 27.95 -10.61
CA GLN A 92 -1.08 28.62 -11.11
C GLN A 92 -2.07 27.63 -11.73
N THR A 93 -3.30 27.64 -11.20
CA THR A 93 -4.44 26.89 -11.73
C THR A 93 -5.15 27.71 -12.81
N TYR A 94 -5.25 27.15 -14.01
CA TYR A 94 -5.99 27.74 -15.12
C TYR A 94 -7.35 27.03 -15.24
N TYR A 95 -7.49 26.12 -16.19
CA TYR A 95 -8.66 25.27 -16.36
C TYR A 95 -8.28 23.84 -16.03
N LEU A 96 -8.52 23.44 -14.78
CA LEU A 96 -8.25 22.09 -14.30
C LEU A 96 -9.41 21.15 -14.60
N TYR A 97 -9.11 20.03 -15.24
CA TYR A 97 -10.07 18.96 -15.54
C TYR A 97 -9.61 17.66 -14.91
N GLU A 98 -10.54 16.99 -14.24
CA GLU A 98 -10.40 15.62 -13.75
C GLU A 98 -10.83 14.66 -14.85
N TYR A 99 -9.97 13.70 -15.17
CA TYR A 99 -10.26 12.58 -16.07
C TYR A 99 -10.38 11.31 -15.24
N ARG A 100 -11.49 10.60 -15.44
CA ARG A 100 -11.76 9.34 -14.75
C ARG A 100 -12.03 8.23 -15.75
N LEU A 101 -11.08 7.31 -15.89
CA LEU A 101 -11.13 6.24 -16.87
C LEU A 101 -11.02 4.88 -16.20
N ASP A 102 -11.77 3.90 -16.68
CA ASP A 102 -11.51 2.51 -16.30
C ASP A 102 -10.11 2.09 -16.76
N GLU A 103 -9.40 1.29 -15.96
CA GLU A 103 -8.01 0.94 -16.24
C GLU A 103 -7.84 0.23 -17.60
N ASN A 104 -8.79 -0.64 -17.98
CA ASN A 104 -8.80 -1.25 -19.32
C ASN A 104 -8.91 -0.23 -20.45
N HIS A 105 -9.76 0.80 -20.29
CA HIS A 105 -9.87 1.87 -21.28
C HIS A 105 -8.60 2.72 -21.31
N PHE A 106 -8.01 3.00 -20.15
CA PHE A 106 -6.74 3.71 -20.06
C PHE A 106 -5.62 2.98 -20.81
N HIS A 107 -5.46 1.67 -20.61
CA HIS A 107 -4.48 0.87 -21.35
C HIS A 107 -4.78 0.79 -22.85
N THR A 108 -6.05 0.63 -23.22
CA THR A 108 -6.46 0.53 -24.64
C THR A 108 -6.16 1.83 -25.40
N TYR A 109 -6.44 2.98 -24.78
CA TYR A 109 -6.28 4.29 -25.40
C TYR A 109 -5.00 5.01 -24.98
N TYR A 110 -4.07 4.35 -24.31
CA TYR A 110 -2.89 4.97 -23.70
C TYR A 110 -2.09 5.83 -24.70
N THR A 111 -1.89 5.34 -25.92
CA THR A 111 -1.14 6.06 -26.96
C THR A 111 -1.85 7.32 -27.43
N ASP A 112 -3.19 7.27 -27.55
CA ASP A 112 -4.00 8.42 -27.92
C ASP A 112 -3.99 9.45 -26.78
N ILE A 113 -4.14 9.00 -25.53
CA ILE A 113 -4.03 9.85 -24.33
C ILE A 113 -2.68 10.57 -24.30
N MET A 114 -1.56 9.87 -24.47
CA MET A 114 -0.24 10.52 -24.46
C MET A 114 -0.06 11.52 -25.60
N THR A 115 -0.68 11.28 -26.75
CA THR A 115 -0.67 12.22 -27.88
C THR A 115 -1.44 13.50 -27.53
N ASP A 116 -2.64 13.38 -26.95
CA ASP A 116 -3.44 14.51 -26.49
C ASP A 116 -2.76 15.28 -25.35
N LEU A 117 -2.11 14.56 -24.42
CA LEU A 117 -1.35 15.14 -23.32
C LEU A 117 -0.09 15.91 -23.78
N SER A 118 0.37 15.68 -25.00
CA SER A 118 1.50 16.40 -25.60
C SER A 118 1.11 17.78 -26.18
N ASN A 119 -0.15 18.18 -26.07
CA ASN A 119 -0.64 19.45 -26.60
C ASN A 119 0.01 20.66 -25.87
N PRO A 120 0.53 21.68 -26.58
CA PRO A 120 1.14 22.86 -25.96
C PRO A 120 0.20 23.74 -25.12
N ASN A 121 -1.12 23.52 -25.22
CA ASN A 121 -2.10 24.17 -24.35
C ASN A 121 -2.13 23.56 -22.93
N ILE A 122 -1.57 22.37 -22.74
CA ILE A 122 -1.49 21.71 -21.46
C ILE A 122 -0.30 22.29 -20.69
N GLU A 123 -0.58 22.88 -19.54
CA GLU A 123 0.44 23.36 -18.62
C GLU A 123 1.00 22.21 -17.77
N GLY A 124 0.15 21.23 -17.45
CA GLY A 124 0.58 20.05 -16.72
C GLY A 124 -0.46 18.97 -16.48
N VAL A 125 0.02 17.76 -16.20
CA VAL A 125 -0.71 16.53 -15.90
C VAL A 125 -0.29 16.03 -14.52
N TYR A 126 -1.25 15.74 -13.66
CA TYR A 126 -1.03 15.38 -12.26
C TYR A 126 -1.75 14.09 -11.89
N GLU A 127 -1.21 13.37 -10.91
CA GLU A 127 -1.74 12.12 -10.35
C GLU A 127 -1.82 10.91 -11.29
N MET A 128 -1.31 11.04 -12.50
CA MET A 128 -1.33 9.95 -13.49
C MET A 128 -0.54 8.74 -13.01
N ASN A 129 0.54 8.98 -12.26
CA ASN A 129 1.45 7.95 -11.75
C ASN A 129 1.09 7.42 -10.35
N VAL A 130 0.00 7.91 -9.74
CA VAL A 130 -0.42 7.46 -8.40
C VAL A 130 -0.88 5.99 -8.48
N PRO A 131 -0.30 5.09 -7.66
CA PRO A 131 -0.66 3.68 -7.67
C PRO A 131 -2.14 3.43 -7.31
N LEU A 132 -2.75 2.46 -7.99
CA LEU A 132 -4.19 2.17 -7.82
C LEU A 132 -4.49 1.57 -6.43
N ASP A 133 -3.62 0.70 -5.93
CA ASP A 133 -3.67 0.14 -4.58
C ASP A 133 -3.51 1.24 -3.53
N PHE A 134 -2.58 2.17 -3.71
CA PHE A 134 -2.43 3.31 -2.81
C PHE A 134 -3.71 4.17 -2.79
N ARG A 135 -4.31 4.43 -3.96
CA ARG A 135 -5.58 5.17 -4.07
C ARG A 135 -6.74 4.45 -3.36
N LEU A 136 -6.83 3.11 -3.47
CA LEU A 136 -7.77 2.30 -2.72
C LEU A 136 -7.59 2.48 -1.21
N LEU A 137 -6.35 2.37 -0.72
CA LEU A 137 -6.02 2.46 0.70
C LEU A 137 -6.32 3.86 1.27
N ILE A 138 -6.00 4.91 0.51
CA ILE A 138 -6.31 6.29 0.90
C ILE A 138 -7.82 6.50 1.03
N THR A 139 -8.59 6.03 0.03
CA THR A 139 -10.01 6.40 -0.14
C THR A 139 -10.98 5.50 0.62
N LEU A 140 -10.73 4.18 0.67
CA LEU A 140 -11.65 3.20 1.27
C LEU A 140 -11.16 2.62 2.59
N GLY A 141 -9.85 2.62 2.85
CA GLY A 141 -9.25 2.16 4.10
C GLY A 141 -9.57 0.70 4.46
N CYS A 142 -9.79 0.40 5.74
CA CYS A 142 -10.05 -0.96 6.24
C CYS A 142 -11.53 -1.30 6.47
N ILE A 143 -12.38 -0.28 6.57
CA ILE A 143 -13.83 -0.42 6.75
C ILE A 143 -14.51 0.50 5.74
N CYS A 144 -15.43 -0.07 4.96
CA CYS A 144 -16.26 0.70 4.04
C CYS A 144 -17.74 0.34 4.17
N SER A 145 -18.61 1.23 3.70
CA SER A 145 -20.02 0.93 3.48
C SER A 145 -20.44 1.30 2.07
N LEU A 146 -21.54 0.69 1.62
CA LEU A 146 -22.24 1.14 0.43
C LEU A 146 -22.94 2.47 0.75
N ARG A 147 -22.73 3.49 -0.10
CA ARG A 147 -23.41 4.78 0.03
C ARG A 147 -24.92 4.59 0.02
N LYS A 148 -25.60 5.33 0.90
CA LYS A 148 -27.05 5.18 1.12
C LYS A 148 -27.89 5.40 -0.13
N GLU A 149 -27.41 6.22 -1.06
CA GLU A 149 -28.05 6.51 -2.34
C GLU A 149 -28.14 5.27 -3.24
N GLN A 150 -27.17 4.35 -3.16
CA GLN A 150 -27.08 3.17 -4.00
C GLN A 150 -27.78 1.93 -3.43
N HIS A 151 -28.33 2.01 -2.21
CA HIS A 151 -29.04 0.87 -1.60
C HIS A 151 -30.25 0.39 -2.42
N ARG A 152 -30.88 1.28 -3.20
CA ARG A 152 -32.10 0.99 -3.97
C ARG A 152 -31.84 0.58 -5.42
N THR A 153 -30.70 0.98 -5.98
CA THR A 153 -30.33 0.72 -7.38
C THR A 153 -29.72 -0.67 -7.54
N ASN A 154 -28.93 -1.11 -6.57
CA ASN A 154 -28.08 -2.30 -6.72
C ASN A 154 -28.53 -3.51 -5.87
N ILE A 155 -29.84 -3.79 -5.80
CA ILE A 155 -30.45 -4.75 -4.84
C ILE A 155 -29.99 -6.21 -5.02
N LEU A 156 -29.51 -6.61 -6.20
CA LEU A 156 -29.19 -8.02 -6.51
C LEU A 156 -27.75 -8.24 -7.01
N SER A 157 -26.97 -7.17 -7.20
CA SER A 157 -25.58 -7.29 -7.64
C SER A 157 -24.67 -7.36 -6.42
N ASN A 158 -23.73 -8.31 -6.44
CA ASN A 158 -22.62 -8.36 -5.48
C ASN A 158 -21.36 -7.63 -6.01
N LEU A 159 -21.47 -6.99 -7.17
CA LEU A 159 -20.41 -6.21 -7.81
C LEU A 159 -20.73 -4.73 -7.62
N TYR A 160 -19.80 -4.02 -6.98
CA TYR A 160 -19.91 -2.60 -6.66
C TYR A 160 -18.77 -1.84 -7.30
N GLN A 161 -19.07 -0.66 -7.82
CA GLN A 161 -18.04 0.23 -8.35
C GLN A 161 -17.33 0.98 -7.21
N PHE A 162 -16.09 1.41 -7.47
CA PHE A 162 -15.29 2.14 -6.49
C PHE A 162 -16.00 3.37 -5.87
N ASP A 163 -16.79 4.10 -6.65
CA ASP A 163 -17.52 5.30 -6.17
C ASP A 163 -18.72 5.01 -5.28
N GLU A 164 -19.27 3.80 -5.38
CA GLU A 164 -20.45 3.43 -4.61
C GLU A 164 -20.09 3.21 -3.13
N LEU A 165 -18.80 3.04 -2.84
CA LEU A 165 -18.28 2.79 -1.52
C LEU A 165 -17.81 4.08 -0.85
N GLU A 166 -17.89 4.10 0.47
CA GLU A 166 -17.40 5.19 1.32
C GLU A 166 -16.59 4.63 2.49
N PHE A 167 -15.53 5.33 2.87
CA PHE A 167 -14.73 5.02 4.05
C PHE A 167 -15.52 5.27 5.33
N LEU A 168 -15.40 4.36 6.30
CA LEU A 168 -15.97 4.51 7.63
C LEU A 168 -14.89 4.60 8.71
N SER A 169 -15.11 5.51 9.66
CA SER A 169 -14.23 5.67 10.81
C SER A 169 -14.36 4.51 11.80
N LEU A 170 -13.26 4.18 12.47
CA LEU A 170 -13.24 3.19 13.56
C LEU A 170 -14.11 3.57 14.76
N SER A 171 -14.52 4.84 14.87
CA SER A 171 -15.47 5.30 15.89
C SER A 171 -16.84 4.65 15.73
N GLU A 172 -17.21 4.25 14.51
CA GLU A 172 -18.49 3.61 14.21
C GLU A 172 -18.41 2.08 14.35
N GLN A 173 -17.29 1.48 13.93
CA GLN A 173 -17.07 0.05 14.01
C GLN A 173 -15.60 -0.29 14.25
N THR A 174 -15.35 -1.21 15.18
CA THR A 174 -13.99 -1.74 15.41
C THR A 174 -13.58 -2.72 14.32
N TYR A 175 -12.39 -2.54 13.75
CA TYR A 175 -11.84 -3.42 12.72
C TYR A 175 -11.32 -4.74 13.30
N LEU A 176 -11.82 -5.87 12.77
CA LEU A 176 -11.45 -7.26 13.06
C LEU A 176 -11.24 -7.54 14.56
N GLN A 177 -12.33 -7.73 15.30
CA GLN A 177 -12.23 -8.10 16.71
C GLN A 177 -11.65 -9.51 16.88
N SER A 178 -10.99 -9.77 18.00
CA SER A 178 -10.44 -11.10 18.30
C SER A 178 -11.53 -12.17 18.26
N GLY A 179 -11.29 -13.26 17.53
CA GLY A 179 -12.23 -14.38 17.41
C GLY A 179 -13.27 -14.27 16.28
N THR A 180 -13.26 -13.20 15.48
CA THR A 180 -14.16 -13.09 14.31
C THR A 180 -13.71 -13.91 13.11
N LEU A 181 -12.40 -14.17 13.01
CA LEU A 181 -11.78 -14.89 11.89
C LEU A 181 -10.87 -15.99 12.41
N GLN A 182 -10.75 -17.05 11.62
CA GLN A 182 -9.75 -18.09 11.81
C GLN A 182 -8.51 -17.80 10.96
N CYS A 183 -7.34 -17.95 11.57
CA CYS A 183 -6.06 -17.77 10.89
C CYS A 183 -5.43 -19.14 10.62
N ILE A 184 -5.12 -19.42 9.35
CA ILE A 184 -4.24 -20.52 8.97
C ILE A 184 -2.86 -19.94 8.70
N TYR A 185 -1.81 -20.56 9.22
CA TYR A 185 -0.44 -20.05 9.07
C TYR A 185 0.34 -20.94 8.09
N LEU A 186 0.92 -20.33 7.06
CA LEU A 186 1.70 -20.98 6.03
C LEU A 186 3.12 -20.41 6.02
N TYR A 187 4.09 -21.29 6.25
CA TYR A 187 5.51 -20.98 6.17
C TYR A 187 6.13 -21.66 4.96
N ILE A 188 6.84 -20.91 4.13
CA ILE A 188 7.54 -21.41 2.94
C ILE A 188 8.95 -20.83 2.93
N HIS A 189 9.95 -21.70 2.89
CA HIS A 189 11.34 -21.27 2.72
C HIS A 189 12.09 -22.18 1.74
N GLN A 190 12.50 -21.60 0.62
CA GLN A 190 13.27 -22.26 -0.42
C GLN A 190 14.70 -21.70 -0.48
N ASP A 191 15.70 -22.57 -0.38
CA ASP A 191 17.11 -22.17 -0.46
C ASP A 191 17.94 -23.31 -1.07
N ASN A 192 18.83 -22.99 -2.02
CA ASN A 192 19.78 -23.93 -2.65
C ASN A 192 19.16 -25.27 -3.13
N GLY A 193 17.99 -25.21 -3.79
CA GLY A 193 17.29 -26.39 -4.30
C GLY A 193 16.59 -27.24 -3.24
N LYS A 194 16.62 -26.82 -1.97
CA LYS A 194 15.86 -27.40 -0.86
C LYS A 194 14.64 -26.50 -0.57
N LEU A 195 13.52 -27.11 -0.24
CA LEU A 195 12.27 -26.44 0.09
C LEU A 195 11.75 -27.00 1.41
N PHE A 196 11.34 -26.10 2.30
CA PHE A 196 10.60 -26.45 3.49
C PHE A 196 9.28 -25.68 3.48
N ILE A 197 8.18 -26.40 3.50
CA ILE A 197 6.82 -25.85 3.55
C ILE A 197 6.07 -26.44 4.74
N ALA A 198 5.43 -25.58 5.53
CA ALA A 198 4.64 -25.99 6.68
C ALA A 198 3.32 -25.21 6.74
N LEU A 199 2.21 -25.94 6.82
CA LEU A 199 0.86 -25.40 6.96
C LEU A 199 0.31 -25.78 8.32
N PHE A 200 0.02 -24.77 9.14
CA PHE A 200 -0.47 -24.92 10.50
C PHE A 200 -1.94 -24.54 10.55
N ILE A 201 -2.80 -25.48 10.96
CA ILE A 201 -4.25 -25.30 11.08
C ILE A 201 -4.61 -25.36 12.56
N PRO A 202 -4.82 -24.20 13.22
CA PRO A 202 -5.06 -24.16 14.67
C PRO A 202 -6.32 -24.93 15.10
N ASN A 203 -7.41 -24.86 14.32
CA ASN A 203 -8.71 -25.41 14.70
C ASN A 203 -8.66 -26.92 14.98
N ASN A 204 -7.97 -27.68 14.12
CA ASN A 204 -7.82 -29.13 14.28
C ASN A 204 -6.49 -29.52 14.94
N SER A 205 -5.67 -28.54 15.34
CA SER A 205 -4.29 -28.74 15.80
C SER A 205 -3.47 -29.64 14.86
N ARG A 206 -3.72 -29.55 13.55
CA ARG A 206 -3.02 -30.34 12.52
C ARG A 206 -1.99 -29.47 11.82
N VAL A 207 -0.83 -30.06 11.55
CA VAL A 207 0.27 -29.40 10.85
C VAL A 207 0.79 -30.30 9.74
N PHE A 208 0.75 -29.80 8.51
CA PHE A 208 1.28 -30.50 7.35
C PHE A 208 2.65 -29.95 7.00
N ILE A 209 3.66 -30.82 6.92
CA ILE A 209 5.03 -30.44 6.55
C ILE A 209 5.43 -31.17 5.25
N GLY A 210 5.98 -30.41 4.32
CA GLY A 210 6.61 -30.89 3.09
C GLY A 210 8.07 -30.47 3.04
N ILE A 211 8.93 -31.43 2.71
CA ILE A 211 10.37 -31.23 2.61
C ILE A 211 10.81 -31.70 1.23
N LEU A 212 11.49 -30.83 0.48
CA LEU A 212 12.21 -31.18 -0.74
C LEU A 212 13.67 -31.44 -0.37
N ASP A 213 14.10 -32.68 -0.56
CA ASP A 213 15.48 -33.10 -0.35
C ASP A 213 15.91 -34.05 -1.48
N SER A 214 17.21 -34.12 -1.77
CA SER A 214 17.76 -35.03 -2.77
C SER A 214 17.63 -36.49 -2.35
N ILE A 215 17.53 -36.74 -1.04
CA ILE A 215 17.39 -38.05 -0.42
C ILE A 215 16.05 -38.09 0.31
N ARG A 216 15.29 -39.17 0.13
CA ARG A 216 14.00 -39.39 0.82
C ARG A 216 14.17 -39.83 2.28
N GLU A 217 15.13 -39.25 2.98
CA GLU A 217 15.37 -39.52 4.40
C GLU A 217 14.75 -38.42 5.26
N ASN A 218 14.09 -38.86 6.33
CA ASN A 218 13.45 -37.96 7.29
C ASN A 218 14.33 -37.84 8.54
N HIS A 219 14.97 -36.69 8.70
CA HIS A 219 15.79 -36.33 9.85
C HIS A 219 15.07 -35.33 10.78
N MET A 220 13.73 -35.32 10.78
CA MET A 220 12.97 -34.43 11.65
C MET A 220 13.17 -34.71 13.14
N PRO A 221 13.33 -33.67 13.97
CA PRO A 221 13.33 -33.81 15.42
C PRO A 221 11.92 -34.08 15.97
N ASN A 222 11.81 -34.30 17.28
CA ASN A 222 10.51 -34.33 17.94
C ASN A 222 9.89 -32.91 17.96
N LEU A 223 9.00 -32.64 17.01
CA LEU A 223 8.41 -31.32 16.76
C LEU A 223 7.55 -30.82 17.93
N ASN A 224 6.78 -31.71 18.58
CA ASN A 224 5.99 -31.35 19.76
C ASN A 224 6.89 -30.89 20.92
N LYS A 225 8.01 -31.57 21.18
CA LYS A 225 8.99 -31.13 22.20
C LYS A 225 9.62 -29.79 21.84
N LEU A 226 9.95 -29.59 20.55
CA LEU A 226 10.56 -28.35 20.09
C LEU A 226 9.59 -27.17 20.26
N LEU A 227 8.33 -27.33 19.85
CA LEU A 227 7.31 -26.30 20.01
C LEU A 227 7.06 -25.97 21.48
N LYS A 228 6.91 -26.99 22.35
CA LYS A 228 6.77 -26.78 23.81
C LYS A 228 7.93 -25.98 24.40
N ASN A 229 9.17 -26.35 24.09
CA ASN A 229 10.35 -25.62 24.54
C ASN A 229 10.35 -24.16 24.05
N GLU A 230 9.84 -23.89 22.86
CA GLU A 230 9.81 -22.56 22.27
C GLU A 230 8.68 -21.68 22.86
N CYS A 231 7.55 -22.29 23.20
CA CYS A 231 6.47 -21.66 23.98
C CYS A 231 6.89 -21.37 25.42
N GLU A 232 7.56 -22.32 26.11
CA GLU A 232 8.04 -22.13 27.49
C GLU A 232 9.02 -20.95 27.61
N LYS A 233 9.94 -20.80 26.65
CA LYS A 233 10.83 -19.62 26.58
C LYS A 233 10.07 -18.30 26.48
N ARG A 234 8.90 -18.27 25.84
CA ARG A 234 8.06 -17.07 25.68
C ARG A 234 7.23 -16.81 26.93
N LEU A 235 6.73 -17.85 27.57
CA LEU A 235 6.06 -17.75 28.87
C LEU A 235 7.00 -17.17 29.93
N GLN A 236 8.27 -17.58 29.93
CA GLN A 236 9.30 -17.00 30.81
C GLN A 236 9.56 -15.51 30.55
N LYS A 237 9.29 -15.02 29.33
CA LYS A 237 9.37 -13.59 28.98
C LYS A 237 8.11 -12.79 29.33
N GLY A 238 7.09 -13.43 29.92
CA GLY A 238 5.85 -12.78 30.33
C GLY A 238 4.81 -12.60 29.21
N ILE A 239 4.90 -13.39 28.12
CA ILE A 239 3.89 -13.37 27.05
C ILE A 239 2.64 -14.16 27.47
N ASP A 240 1.46 -13.62 27.17
CA ASP A 240 0.18 -14.24 27.49
C ASP A 240 -0.01 -15.62 26.84
N THR A 241 -0.62 -16.55 27.60
CA THR A 241 -0.90 -17.91 27.14
C THR A 241 -1.83 -17.96 25.93
N ASN A 242 -2.74 -16.99 25.81
CA ASN A 242 -3.73 -16.93 24.72
C ASN A 242 -3.09 -16.62 23.36
N LEU A 243 -1.90 -16.02 23.36
CA LEU A 243 -1.18 -15.70 22.13
C LEU A 243 -0.33 -16.86 21.62
N LEU A 244 -0.12 -17.90 22.45
CA LEU A 244 0.81 -18.98 22.15
C LEU A 244 0.07 -20.26 21.72
N PRO A 245 0.60 -21.00 20.74
CA PRO A 245 0.07 -22.30 20.36
C PRO A 245 0.51 -23.38 21.38
N ILE A 246 -0.15 -23.43 22.53
CA ILE A 246 0.20 -24.34 23.65
C ILE A 246 -0.33 -25.76 23.43
N ASN A 247 -1.37 -25.92 22.60
CA ASN A 247 -2.01 -27.21 22.34
C ASN A 247 -1.02 -28.19 21.69
N GLU A 248 -1.23 -29.50 21.89
CA GLU A 248 -0.44 -30.52 21.18
C GLU A 248 -0.89 -30.63 19.72
N HIS A 249 0.08 -30.62 18.80
CA HIS A 249 -0.20 -30.69 17.36
C HIS A 249 0.07 -32.09 16.80
N GLN A 250 -0.74 -32.46 15.82
CA GLN A 250 -0.55 -33.64 14.98
C GLN A 250 0.27 -33.25 13.75
N PHE A 251 1.53 -33.65 13.72
CA PHE A 251 2.45 -33.35 12.62
C PHE A 251 2.46 -34.45 11.56
N GLU A 252 2.15 -34.09 10.31
CA GLU A 252 2.24 -34.96 9.15
C GLU A 252 3.39 -34.54 8.23
N VAL A 253 4.55 -35.18 8.40
CA VAL A 253 5.75 -34.91 7.61
C VAL A 253 5.80 -35.82 6.38
N LYS A 254 6.04 -35.25 5.19
CA LYS A 254 6.51 -36.02 4.03
C LYS A 254 7.72 -35.37 3.38
N VAL A 255 8.66 -36.22 2.98
CA VAL A 255 9.89 -35.86 2.28
C VAL A 255 9.76 -36.39 0.86
N ASP A 256 9.90 -35.50 -0.12
CA ASP A 256 9.81 -35.83 -1.54
C ASP A 256 11.04 -35.29 -2.28
N THR A 257 11.39 -35.95 -3.39
CA THR A 257 12.51 -35.55 -4.26
C THR A 257 12.06 -34.63 -5.40
N ASP A 258 10.75 -34.59 -5.67
CA ASP A 258 10.18 -33.81 -6.75
C ASP A 258 9.31 -32.69 -6.17
N ILE A 259 9.61 -31.46 -6.57
CA ILE A 259 8.95 -30.25 -6.10
C ILE A 259 7.47 -30.23 -6.52
N GLN A 260 7.12 -30.79 -7.68
CA GLN A 260 5.75 -30.77 -8.20
C GLN A 260 4.80 -31.61 -7.36
N ASN A 261 5.28 -32.72 -6.80
CA ASN A 261 4.47 -33.56 -5.92
C ASN A 261 4.14 -32.84 -4.60
N ILE A 262 5.09 -32.06 -4.08
CA ILE A 262 4.88 -31.23 -2.88
C ILE A 262 3.81 -30.17 -3.18
N TRP A 263 3.96 -29.39 -4.25
CA TRP A 263 2.98 -28.35 -4.60
C TRP A 263 1.59 -28.92 -4.87
N LYS A 264 1.46 -30.02 -5.61
CA LYS A 264 0.18 -30.70 -5.83
C LYS A 264 -0.46 -31.18 -4.53
N ARG A 265 0.34 -31.71 -3.60
CA ARG A 265 -0.15 -32.13 -2.27
C ARG A 265 -0.68 -30.94 -1.48
N PHE A 266 0.06 -29.83 -1.41
CA PHE A 266 -0.37 -28.65 -0.67
C PHE A 266 -1.59 -27.98 -1.30
N ASN A 267 -1.66 -27.90 -2.63
CA ASN A 267 -2.89 -27.47 -3.32
C ASN A 267 -4.09 -28.34 -2.93
N LYS A 268 -3.94 -29.67 -2.94
CA LYS A 268 -5.03 -30.57 -2.54
C LYS A 268 -5.45 -30.35 -1.08
N ILE A 269 -4.49 -30.11 -0.18
CA ILE A 269 -4.79 -29.81 1.23
C ILE A 269 -5.58 -28.50 1.34
N ILE A 270 -5.16 -27.43 0.65
CA ILE A 270 -5.82 -26.11 0.69
C ILE A 270 -7.23 -26.16 0.11
N VAL A 271 -7.43 -26.90 -0.99
CA VAL A 271 -8.77 -27.14 -1.57
C VAL A 271 -9.66 -27.92 -0.61
N ASN A 272 -9.13 -28.99 0.00
CA ASN A 272 -9.89 -29.76 0.98
C ASN A 272 -10.27 -28.93 2.21
N LEU A 273 -9.43 -28.00 2.64
CA LEU A 273 -9.78 -27.09 3.74
C LEU A 273 -11.02 -26.27 3.38
N ARG A 274 -11.05 -25.72 2.16
CA ARG A 274 -12.19 -24.93 1.66
C ARG A 274 -13.49 -25.73 1.70
N GLU A 275 -13.46 -26.97 1.24
CA GLU A 275 -14.64 -27.85 1.24
C GLU A 275 -15.14 -28.11 2.67
N ASN A 276 -14.24 -28.44 3.60
CA ASN A 276 -14.58 -28.64 5.01
C ASN A 276 -15.12 -27.36 5.67
N ASP A 277 -14.61 -26.19 5.29
CA ASP A 277 -15.06 -24.90 5.81
C ASP A 277 -16.47 -24.56 5.31
N MET A 278 -16.76 -24.84 4.04
CA MET A 278 -18.09 -24.68 3.45
C MET A 278 -19.15 -25.56 4.14
N GLU A 279 -18.75 -26.77 4.56
CA GLU A 279 -19.61 -27.70 5.29
C GLU A 279 -19.83 -27.28 6.76
N THR A 280 -18.79 -26.78 7.43
CA THR A 280 -18.83 -26.51 8.88
C THR A 280 -19.33 -25.10 9.25
N ARG A 281 -19.32 -24.11 8.33
CA ARG A 281 -19.90 -22.75 8.46
C ARG A 281 -19.65 -22.04 9.81
N THR A 282 -18.53 -22.28 10.48
CA THR A 282 -18.32 -21.70 11.83
C THR A 282 -17.77 -20.28 11.78
N LEU A 283 -16.69 -20.02 11.01
CA LEU A 283 -16.03 -18.72 10.90
C LEU A 283 -15.34 -18.57 9.53
N SER A 284 -15.15 -17.33 9.07
CA SER A 284 -14.36 -17.04 7.87
C SER A 284 -12.86 -17.20 8.14
N ILE A 285 -12.12 -17.65 7.14
CA ILE A 285 -10.69 -17.97 7.24
C ILE A 285 -9.85 -17.01 6.40
N TYR A 286 -8.71 -16.61 6.93
CA TYR A 286 -7.64 -15.98 6.18
C TYR A 286 -6.31 -16.71 6.36
N LEU A 287 -5.42 -16.52 5.40
CA LEU A 287 -4.11 -17.17 5.36
C LEU A 287 -3.01 -16.18 5.73
N ALA A 288 -2.33 -16.40 6.85
CA ALA A 288 -1.10 -15.69 7.20
C ALA A 288 0.09 -16.41 6.56
N MET A 289 0.80 -15.73 5.67
CA MET A 289 1.89 -16.28 4.88
C MET A 289 3.22 -15.65 5.26
N GLN A 290 4.21 -16.49 5.51
CA GLN A 290 5.60 -16.08 5.63
C GLN A 290 6.41 -16.85 4.59
N SER A 291 6.87 -16.15 3.55
CA SER A 291 7.61 -16.76 2.45
C SER A 291 8.78 -15.90 1.98
N ASN A 292 9.83 -16.56 1.52
CA ASN A 292 10.91 -15.91 0.76
C ASN A 292 10.69 -15.94 -0.77
N ILE A 293 9.60 -16.55 -1.21
CA ILE A 293 9.10 -16.54 -2.60
C ILE A 293 7.98 -15.50 -2.69
N SER A 294 7.89 -14.78 -3.81
CA SER A 294 6.84 -13.79 -4.01
C SER A 294 5.45 -14.45 -4.04
N ILE A 295 4.43 -13.73 -3.55
CA ILE A 295 3.05 -14.21 -3.56
C ILE A 295 2.55 -14.43 -5.00
N CYS A 296 2.93 -13.54 -5.93
CA CYS A 296 2.57 -13.63 -7.33
C CYS A 296 3.10 -14.90 -7.99
N ASP A 297 4.35 -15.29 -7.70
CA ASP A 297 4.94 -16.52 -8.23
C ASP A 297 4.23 -17.77 -7.65
N LEU A 298 3.91 -17.72 -6.35
CA LEU A 298 3.15 -18.78 -5.69
C LEU A 298 1.76 -18.95 -6.31
N GLN A 299 1.01 -17.86 -6.51
CA GLN A 299 -0.33 -17.90 -7.08
C GLN A 299 -0.36 -18.37 -8.55
N SER A 300 0.57 -17.86 -9.37
CA SER A 300 0.56 -18.09 -10.82
C SER A 300 1.06 -19.48 -11.20
N SER A 301 2.06 -20.01 -10.51
CA SER A 301 2.80 -21.20 -10.97
C SER A 301 2.76 -22.41 -10.05
N MET A 302 2.53 -22.22 -8.74
CA MET A 302 2.77 -23.28 -7.74
C MET A 302 1.51 -23.68 -6.96
N LEU A 303 0.74 -22.71 -6.48
CA LEU A 303 -0.39 -22.85 -5.57
C LEU A 303 -1.57 -21.95 -5.99
N SER A 304 -2.23 -22.29 -7.10
CA SER A 304 -3.40 -21.55 -7.60
C SER A 304 -4.57 -21.51 -6.62
N SER A 305 -4.66 -22.51 -5.73
CA SER A 305 -5.68 -22.56 -4.66
C SER A 305 -5.56 -21.42 -3.63
N LEU A 306 -4.45 -20.69 -3.60
CA LEU A 306 -4.28 -19.51 -2.74
C LEU A 306 -5.16 -18.33 -3.14
N ASN A 307 -5.63 -18.28 -4.40
CA ASN A 307 -6.50 -17.19 -4.89
C ASN A 307 -7.87 -17.18 -4.21
N ASP A 308 -8.29 -18.31 -3.64
CA ASP A 308 -9.60 -18.44 -2.98
C ASP A 308 -9.63 -17.87 -1.56
N TYR A 309 -8.47 -17.55 -0.96
CA TYR A 309 -8.37 -17.08 0.41
C TYR A 309 -7.84 -15.65 0.49
N PRO A 310 -8.34 -14.83 1.43
CA PRO A 310 -7.68 -13.58 1.75
C PRO A 310 -6.32 -13.89 2.40
N LYS A 311 -5.28 -13.17 1.96
CA LYS A 311 -3.88 -13.43 2.29
C LYS A 311 -3.33 -12.27 3.12
N VAL A 312 -2.51 -12.59 4.11
CA VAL A 312 -1.78 -11.62 4.95
C VAL A 312 -0.31 -12.00 4.94
N THR A 313 0.57 -11.12 4.47
CA THR A 313 2.00 -11.37 4.41
C THR A 313 2.70 -10.92 5.69
N LEU A 314 3.56 -11.78 6.24
CA LEU A 314 4.42 -11.47 7.37
C LEU A 314 5.83 -11.15 6.83
N SER A 315 6.26 -9.89 6.93
CA SER A 315 7.52 -9.40 6.33
C SER A 315 8.81 -9.86 7.04
N ILE A 316 8.74 -10.87 7.91
CA ILE A 316 9.91 -11.42 8.60
C ILE A 316 10.64 -12.40 7.69
N LYS A 317 11.85 -12.00 7.26
CA LYS A 317 12.69 -12.80 6.38
C LYS A 317 13.70 -13.62 7.20
N ASP A 318 13.87 -14.88 6.85
CA ASP A 318 14.95 -15.71 7.38
C ASP A 318 16.31 -15.34 6.77
N LYS A 319 17.38 -15.73 7.46
CA LYS A 319 18.76 -15.48 7.00
C LYS A 319 19.05 -16.25 5.71
N THR A 320 19.75 -15.61 4.79
CA THR A 320 20.26 -16.25 3.57
C THR A 320 21.23 -17.38 3.95
N ASN A 321 21.15 -18.53 3.27
CA ASN A 321 21.94 -19.74 3.52
C ASN A 321 21.61 -20.54 4.79
N LEU A 322 20.33 -20.59 5.19
CA LEU A 322 19.90 -21.38 6.35
C LEU A 322 20.22 -22.89 6.23
N TYR A 323 20.34 -23.41 5.01
CA TYR A 323 20.41 -24.87 4.75
C TYR A 323 21.81 -25.43 4.45
N LYS A 324 22.88 -24.73 4.85
CA LYS A 324 24.28 -25.15 4.62
C LYS A 324 24.70 -26.42 5.38
N GLY A 325 24.12 -26.70 6.54
CA GLY A 325 24.47 -27.88 7.36
C GLY A 325 23.87 -29.19 6.84
N LEU A 326 24.46 -30.33 7.20
CA LEU A 326 23.86 -31.66 6.96
C LEU A 326 22.52 -31.80 7.72
N ASP A 327 22.45 -31.27 8.94
CA ASP A 327 21.24 -31.21 9.78
C ASP A 327 20.30 -30.03 9.40
N TRP A 328 20.24 -29.67 8.12
CA TRP A 328 19.43 -28.54 7.66
C TRP A 328 17.93 -28.75 7.95
N GLN A 329 17.44 -29.98 7.84
CA GLN A 329 16.06 -30.35 8.13
C GLN A 329 15.68 -29.98 9.58
N ARG A 330 16.53 -30.30 10.56
CA ARG A 330 16.32 -29.93 11.98
C ARG A 330 16.36 -28.41 12.18
N THR A 331 17.25 -27.73 11.47
CA THR A 331 17.38 -26.26 11.53
C THR A 331 16.14 -25.58 10.96
N ALA A 332 15.64 -26.05 9.81
CA ALA A 332 14.44 -25.56 9.16
C ALA A 332 13.20 -25.74 10.05
N ALA A 333 13.02 -26.93 10.64
CA ALA A 333 11.92 -27.20 11.55
C ALA A 333 11.94 -26.30 12.79
N ARG A 334 13.13 -26.03 13.34
CA ARG A 334 13.28 -25.10 14.47
C ARG A 334 12.86 -23.68 14.09
N HIS A 335 13.31 -23.18 12.94
CA HIS A 335 12.94 -21.84 12.47
C HIS A 335 11.43 -21.73 12.18
N ALA A 336 10.85 -22.70 11.48
CA ALA A 336 9.42 -22.71 11.17
C ALA A 336 8.56 -22.68 12.45
N LEU A 337 8.93 -23.46 13.48
CA LEU A 337 8.22 -23.48 14.76
C LEU A 337 8.45 -22.19 15.57
N GLN A 338 9.63 -21.59 15.48
CA GLN A 338 9.92 -20.28 16.09
C GLN A 338 9.05 -19.17 15.50
N HIS A 339 8.90 -19.16 14.18
CA HIS A 339 8.03 -18.22 13.49
C HIS A 339 6.56 -18.49 13.82
N TYR A 340 6.11 -19.74 13.80
CA TYR A 340 4.74 -20.09 14.18
C TYR A 340 4.40 -19.66 15.62
N ALA A 341 5.32 -19.85 16.57
CA ALA A 341 5.13 -19.40 17.95
C ALA A 341 5.07 -17.86 18.10
N ASN A 342 5.68 -17.11 17.17
CA ASN A 342 5.62 -15.66 17.13
C ASN A 342 4.47 -15.11 16.27
N ALA A 343 3.92 -15.90 15.35
CA ALA A 343 3.02 -15.43 14.31
C ALA A 343 1.82 -14.67 14.87
N ASN A 344 1.16 -15.21 15.90
CA ASN A 344 0.00 -14.55 16.50
C ASN A 344 0.35 -13.24 17.20
N ILE A 345 1.51 -13.16 17.88
CA ILE A 345 1.99 -11.94 18.52
C ILE A 345 2.19 -10.85 17.46
N ILE A 346 2.84 -11.20 16.36
CA ILE A 346 3.11 -10.28 15.25
C ILE A 346 1.79 -9.85 14.59
N LEU A 347 0.87 -10.77 14.35
CA LEU A 347 -0.43 -10.47 13.74
C LEU A 347 -1.27 -9.53 14.61
N VAL A 348 -1.26 -9.70 15.94
CA VAL A 348 -1.96 -8.78 16.85
C VAL A 348 -1.33 -7.39 16.79
N ASN A 349 0.01 -7.30 16.83
CA ASN A 349 0.71 -6.01 16.72
C ASN A 349 0.49 -5.33 15.34
N MET A 350 0.49 -6.11 14.26
CA MET A 350 0.17 -5.62 12.92
C MET A 350 -1.27 -5.12 12.87
N LEU A 351 -2.22 -5.85 13.46
CA LEU A 351 -3.63 -5.46 13.48
C LEU A 351 -3.87 -4.15 14.26
N GLU A 352 -3.14 -3.92 15.36
CA GLU A 352 -3.17 -2.64 16.06
C GLU A 352 -2.65 -1.49 15.19
N GLN A 353 -1.57 -1.71 14.45
CA GLN A 353 -1.05 -0.73 13.49
C GLN A 353 -2.03 -0.51 12.33
N CYS A 354 -2.66 -1.56 11.79
CA CYS A 354 -3.71 -1.46 10.78
C CYS A 354 -4.90 -0.63 11.26
N ARG A 355 -5.28 -0.76 12.53
CA ARG A 355 -6.33 0.07 13.15
C ARG A 355 -5.88 1.52 13.22
N TYR A 356 -4.65 1.81 13.64
CA TYR A 356 -4.13 3.17 13.65
C TYR A 356 -4.06 3.80 12.25
N LEU A 357 -3.57 3.06 11.26
CA LEU A 357 -3.39 3.52 9.88
C LEU A 357 -4.68 3.47 9.05
N HIS A 358 -5.73 2.82 9.54
CA HIS A 358 -6.95 2.54 8.78
C HIS A 358 -6.67 1.82 7.44
N ILE A 359 -5.89 0.74 7.46
CA ILE A 359 -5.59 -0.10 6.28
C ILE A 359 -5.95 -1.56 6.53
N PRO A 360 -6.32 -2.33 5.49
CA PRO A 360 -6.60 -3.75 5.64
C PRO A 360 -5.37 -4.53 6.09
N LEU A 361 -5.58 -5.57 6.90
CA LEU A 361 -4.52 -6.41 7.44
C LEU A 361 -3.65 -7.06 6.36
N GLY A 362 -4.25 -7.46 5.24
CA GLY A 362 -3.55 -8.11 4.14
C GLY A 362 -2.74 -7.18 3.23
N ASN A 363 -2.93 -5.86 3.33
CA ASN A 363 -2.17 -4.85 2.59
C ASN A 363 -1.22 -4.08 3.51
N PHE A 364 -0.79 -4.72 4.60
CA PHE A 364 0.16 -4.12 5.51
C PHE A 364 1.50 -3.90 4.79
N PRO A 365 2.07 -2.69 4.82
CA PRO A 365 3.31 -2.36 4.11
C PRO A 365 4.53 -3.02 4.77
N ASP A 366 5.61 -3.17 3.99
CA ASP A 366 6.89 -3.64 4.52
C ASP A 366 7.55 -2.62 5.47
N ASP A 367 7.43 -1.32 5.17
CA ASP A 367 7.81 -0.22 6.07
C ASP A 367 6.56 0.55 6.52
N PRO A 368 5.99 0.20 7.70
CA PRO A 368 4.80 0.86 8.20
C PRO A 368 5.02 2.30 8.62
N CYS A 369 6.24 2.71 8.98
CA CYS A 369 6.51 4.06 9.45
C CYS A 369 6.51 5.05 8.30
N LEU A 370 7.24 4.73 7.22
CA LEU A 370 7.26 5.58 6.02
C LEU A 370 5.89 5.62 5.35
N PHE A 371 5.29 4.44 5.15
CA PHE A 371 3.96 4.35 4.55
C PHE A 371 2.88 5.09 5.34
N ALA A 372 2.96 5.08 6.69
CA ALA A 372 2.06 5.87 7.52
C ALA A 372 2.14 7.36 7.24
N CYS A 373 3.36 7.89 7.10
CA CYS A 373 3.58 9.30 6.80
C CYS A 373 2.95 9.66 5.46
N ASP A 374 3.21 8.88 4.42
CA ASP A 374 2.65 9.09 3.08
C ASP A 374 1.13 8.99 3.08
N LEU A 375 0.57 7.97 3.73
CA LEU A 375 -0.86 7.72 3.79
C LEU A 375 -1.61 8.85 4.52
N PHE A 376 -1.14 9.25 5.71
CA PHE A 376 -1.79 10.31 6.47
C PHE A 376 -1.66 11.65 5.76
N TYR A 377 -0.49 11.95 5.20
CA TYR A 377 -0.28 13.20 4.50
C TYR A 377 -1.13 13.28 3.24
N ALA A 378 -1.18 12.23 2.43
CA ALA A 378 -2.05 12.15 1.25
C ALA A 378 -3.54 12.34 1.62
N ARG A 379 -4.02 11.70 2.70
CA ARG A 379 -5.40 11.89 3.19
C ARG A 379 -5.67 13.34 3.61
N HIS A 380 -4.73 14.00 4.27
CA HIS A 380 -4.88 15.42 4.64
C HIS A 380 -4.85 16.34 3.42
N LEU A 381 -3.95 16.08 2.46
CA LEU A 381 -3.88 16.82 1.20
C LEU A 381 -5.20 16.75 0.44
N ILE A 382 -5.74 15.55 0.21
CA ILE A 382 -7.03 15.36 -0.48
C ILE A 382 -8.17 16.06 0.26
N LYS A 383 -8.22 15.94 1.60
CA LYS A 383 -9.24 16.60 2.43
C LYS A 383 -9.22 18.12 2.27
N HIS A 384 -8.05 18.69 2.03
CA HIS A 384 -7.84 20.12 1.78
C HIS A 384 -7.77 20.48 0.29
N ASN A 385 -8.21 19.56 -0.59
CA ASN A 385 -8.31 19.76 -2.03
C ASN A 385 -6.96 20.02 -2.72
N HIS A 386 -5.87 19.49 -2.17
CA HIS A 386 -4.57 19.41 -2.83
C HIS A 386 -4.51 18.18 -3.73
N LEU A 387 -3.94 18.36 -4.92
CA LEU A 387 -3.56 17.26 -5.79
C LEU A 387 -2.31 16.59 -5.25
N LEU A 388 -2.24 15.28 -5.40
CA LEU A 388 -1.08 14.49 -5.00
C LEU A 388 0.05 14.63 -6.01
N TRP A 389 1.28 14.67 -5.50
CA TRP A 389 2.53 14.54 -6.27
C TRP A 389 3.22 13.21 -5.98
N CYS A 390 2.43 12.19 -5.65
CA CYS A 390 2.93 10.86 -5.30
C CYS A 390 3.38 10.11 -6.56
N SER A 391 4.56 9.50 -6.48
CA SER A 391 5.18 8.69 -7.52
C SER A 391 5.68 7.38 -6.93
N LEU A 392 5.89 6.38 -7.78
CA LEU A 392 6.60 5.15 -7.44
C LEU A 392 8.12 5.33 -7.37
N THR A 393 8.63 6.48 -7.82
CA THR A 393 10.06 6.82 -7.80
C THR A 393 10.36 7.75 -6.62
N ASP A 394 11.64 7.92 -6.31
CA ASP A 394 12.11 8.91 -5.33
C ASP A 394 11.91 10.37 -5.80
N GLN A 395 11.36 10.57 -7.00
CA GLN A 395 11.06 11.89 -7.56
C GLN A 395 9.56 12.19 -7.42
N PRO A 396 9.18 13.37 -6.89
CA PRO A 396 7.78 13.77 -6.81
C PRO A 396 7.20 13.97 -8.22
N ASP A 397 5.92 13.65 -8.42
CA ASP A 397 5.21 13.93 -9.68
C ASP A 397 4.89 15.43 -9.78
N LEU A 398 5.71 16.16 -10.54
CA LEU A 398 5.59 17.60 -10.77
C LEU A 398 5.24 17.90 -12.23
N SER A 399 4.56 16.97 -12.90
CA SER A 399 4.06 17.15 -14.24
C SER A 399 5.17 17.41 -15.29
N GLY A 400 6.26 16.66 -15.25
CA GLY A 400 7.37 16.78 -16.21
C GLY A 400 8.42 17.85 -15.85
N LYS A 401 8.26 18.52 -14.70
CA LYS A 401 9.20 19.52 -14.16
C LYS A 401 10.09 18.92 -13.05
N GLU A 402 10.18 17.60 -12.96
CA GLU A 402 10.93 16.91 -11.90
C GLU A 402 12.44 17.11 -12.02
N GLN A 403 12.95 17.15 -13.27
CA GLN A 403 14.38 17.29 -13.56
C GLN A 403 14.87 18.74 -13.42
N ASP A 404 13.96 19.71 -13.40
CA ASP A 404 14.28 21.12 -13.20
C ASP A 404 14.59 21.42 -11.71
N ASP A 405 14.35 20.46 -10.81
CA ASP A 405 14.64 20.61 -9.39
C ASP A 405 16.12 20.28 -9.07
N TYR A 406 16.97 21.29 -9.20
CA TYR A 406 18.40 21.22 -8.89
C TYR A 406 18.73 20.81 -7.44
N ARG A 407 17.76 20.76 -6.52
CA ARG A 407 18.00 20.35 -5.12
C ARG A 407 18.24 18.85 -4.98
N MET A 408 17.68 18.02 -5.87
CA MET A 408 17.94 16.58 -5.84
C MET A 408 19.41 16.24 -6.12
N LEU A 409 20.10 17.10 -6.89
CA LEU A 409 21.52 16.95 -7.17
C LEU A 409 22.38 17.19 -5.92
N LEU A 410 21.95 18.09 -5.02
CA LEU A 410 22.67 18.37 -3.76
C LEU A 410 22.57 17.22 -2.75
N THR A 411 21.54 16.37 -2.84
CA THR A 411 21.37 15.18 -2.00
C THR A 411 21.99 13.91 -2.58
N ALA A 412 22.17 13.82 -3.90
CA ALA A 412 22.77 12.65 -4.56
C ALA A 412 24.23 12.43 -4.14
N ASP A 413 25.00 13.50 -3.97
CA ASP A 413 26.41 13.44 -3.54
C ASP A 413 26.59 12.91 -2.09
N ILE A 414 25.50 12.79 -1.31
CA ILE A 414 25.53 12.29 0.07
C ILE A 414 25.46 10.74 0.10
N ASN A 415 24.83 10.10 -0.90
CA ASN A 415 24.60 8.66 -0.90
C ASN A 415 25.68 7.86 -1.65
N ASP A 416 26.39 8.46 -2.61
CA ASP A 416 27.39 7.76 -3.43
C ASP A 416 28.75 7.51 -2.76
N GLN A 417 28.96 7.98 -1.52
CA GLN A 417 30.19 7.72 -0.77
C GLN A 417 30.20 6.36 -0.03
N ASN A 418 29.09 5.60 -0.03
CA ASN A 418 28.99 4.33 0.72
C ASN A 418 28.71 3.07 -0.13
N GLY A 419 28.80 3.15 -1.46
CA GLY A 419 28.53 2.01 -2.36
C GLY A 419 29.60 1.78 -3.41
N ASN A 420 30.54 0.87 -3.11
CA ASN A 420 31.37 0.08 -4.03
C ASN A 420 31.77 0.69 -5.40
N ASN A 421 33.06 1.03 -5.50
CA ASN A 421 33.83 1.11 -6.74
C ASN A 421 33.46 0.00 -7.74
N GLN A 422 32.94 0.36 -8.91
CA GLN A 422 33.28 -0.30 -10.17
C GLN A 422 32.91 0.54 -11.41
N HIS A 423 33.97 0.93 -12.13
CA HIS A 423 34.07 1.20 -13.57
C HIS A 423 33.24 2.33 -14.20
N ILE A 424 33.90 3.48 -14.40
CA ILE A 424 33.90 4.16 -15.72
C ILE A 424 35.34 4.55 -16.08
N ASN A 425 35.80 4.05 -17.22
CA ASN A 425 37.02 4.48 -17.88
C ASN A 425 36.81 5.87 -18.51
N SER A 426 37.62 6.84 -18.14
CA SER A 426 37.92 7.98 -19.01
C SER A 426 39.34 8.44 -18.78
N THR A 427 40.09 8.37 -19.86
CA THR A 427 41.39 9.00 -20.08
C THR A 427 41.28 10.50 -19.77
N ASP A 428 42.11 11.00 -18.85
CA ASP A 428 43.02 12.10 -19.14
C ASP A 428 43.97 12.34 -17.96
N ASN A 429 45.21 11.88 -18.16
CA ASN A 429 46.37 12.23 -17.36
C ASN A 429 46.82 13.64 -17.72
N ILE A 430 46.56 14.66 -16.88
CA ILE A 430 47.49 15.80 -16.82
C ILE A 430 47.56 16.39 -15.38
N PHE A 431 48.81 16.45 -14.88
CA PHE A 431 49.30 17.10 -13.66
C PHE A 431 49.17 16.35 -12.32
N LYS A 432 50.16 15.49 -12.06
CA LYS A 432 50.73 15.34 -10.71
C LYS A 432 51.53 16.61 -10.37
N ASN A 433 51.31 17.18 -9.20
CA ASN A 433 52.41 17.54 -8.29
C ASN A 433 51.93 17.91 -6.87
N ALA A 434 52.76 17.46 -5.92
CA ALA A 434 52.98 17.94 -4.57
C ALA A 434 51.90 17.71 -3.50
N ASN A 435 52.17 16.68 -2.68
CA ASN A 435 52.07 16.66 -1.22
C ASN A 435 51.27 17.80 -0.56
N ASP A 436 50.08 17.48 -0.08
CA ASP A 436 49.64 17.88 1.25
C ASP A 436 48.62 16.85 1.77
N GLU A 437 48.91 16.32 2.95
CA GLU A 437 48.04 15.44 3.73
C GLU A 437 46.79 16.23 4.15
N ILE A 438 45.65 16.01 3.49
CA ILE A 438 44.36 16.53 3.95
C ILE A 438 43.54 15.36 4.50
N HIS A 439 43.57 15.29 5.83
CA HIS A 439 42.68 14.50 6.65
C HIS A 439 41.21 14.67 6.21
N SER A 440 40.53 13.52 6.08
CA SER A 440 39.08 13.32 6.25
C SER A 440 38.20 14.58 6.14
N ASN A 441 37.59 14.78 4.97
CA ASN A 441 36.43 15.66 4.82
C ASN A 441 35.25 15.11 5.65
N LYS A 442 35.27 15.37 6.95
CA LYS A 442 34.05 15.51 7.74
C LYS A 442 33.35 16.75 7.22
N GLN A 443 32.14 16.50 6.70
CA GLN A 443 31.10 17.45 6.34
C GLN A 443 31.24 18.79 7.09
N ASN A 444 31.27 19.90 6.34
CA ASN A 444 31.16 21.26 6.86
C ASN A 444 29.78 21.49 7.51
N HIS A 445 29.56 20.92 8.69
CA HIS A 445 28.66 21.50 9.67
C HIS A 445 29.39 22.71 10.29
N PRO A 446 28.76 23.86 10.53
CA PRO A 446 29.43 25.05 11.11
C PRO A 446 29.90 24.87 12.56
N PHE A 447 29.88 23.65 13.09
CA PHE A 447 30.27 23.31 14.46
C PHE A 447 31.46 22.35 14.44
N GLU A 448 32.60 22.79 14.95
CA GLU A 448 33.74 21.92 15.26
C GLU A 448 33.41 21.07 16.50
N ILE A 449 33.28 19.76 16.31
CA ILE A 449 33.13 18.81 17.41
C ILE A 449 34.52 18.56 18.02
N ASN A 450 34.76 19.09 19.21
CA ASN A 450 36.01 18.87 19.95
C ASN A 450 36.14 17.39 20.37
N HIS A 451 37.37 16.87 20.35
CA HIS A 451 37.67 15.51 20.78
C HIS A 451 37.56 15.39 22.32
N SER A 452 36.93 14.30 22.79
CA SER A 452 36.76 14.06 24.23
C SER A 452 38.11 13.95 24.95
N GLY A 453 38.20 14.53 26.16
CA GLY A 453 39.38 14.42 27.02
C GLY A 453 40.48 15.49 26.79
N PHE A 454 40.28 16.47 25.92
CA PHE A 454 41.26 17.54 25.70
C PHE A 454 41.37 18.53 26.89
N TYR A 455 40.29 18.71 27.66
CA TYR A 455 40.29 19.58 28.85
C TYR A 455 40.15 18.79 30.16
N PRO A 456 40.93 19.14 31.21
CA PRO A 456 40.98 18.38 32.46
C PRO A 456 39.81 18.66 33.43
N THR A 457 38.90 19.59 33.13
CA THR A 457 37.88 20.07 34.08
C THR A 457 36.47 19.54 33.80
N SER A 458 35.92 19.76 32.61
CA SER A 458 34.59 19.28 32.22
C SER A 458 34.45 19.22 30.70
N CYS A 459 33.89 18.14 30.18
CA CYS A 459 33.42 18.04 28.80
C CYS A 459 31.89 18.10 28.82
N ILE A 460 31.28 18.95 27.98
CA ILE A 460 29.83 19.02 27.78
C ILE A 460 29.56 18.47 26.39
N GLU A 461 28.79 17.39 26.32
CA GLU A 461 28.37 16.74 25.09
C GLU A 461 26.89 17.07 24.83
N PHE A 462 26.56 17.46 23.60
CA PHE A 462 25.19 17.70 23.16
C PHE A 462 24.84 16.67 22.09
N GLU A 463 23.82 15.87 22.36
CA GLU A 463 23.18 15.02 21.36
C GLU A 463 21.90 15.71 20.88
N LEU A 464 21.85 16.06 19.60
CA LEU A 464 20.65 16.62 18.98
C LEU A 464 19.89 15.50 18.27
N VAL A 465 18.68 15.21 18.75
CA VAL A 465 17.78 14.21 18.18
C VAL A 465 16.56 14.92 17.59
N ASP A 466 15.99 14.37 16.51
CA ASP A 466 14.74 14.84 15.89
C ASP A 466 14.73 16.32 15.46
N LEU A 467 15.88 16.82 14.97
CA LEU A 467 16.02 18.21 14.53
C LEU A 467 15.00 18.59 13.45
N ALA A 468 14.70 17.68 12.52
CA ALA A 468 13.72 17.90 11.45
C ALA A 468 12.30 18.10 12.01
N ILE A 469 11.87 17.26 12.98
CA ILE A 469 10.58 17.39 13.65
C ILE A 469 10.52 18.71 14.43
N CYS A 470 11.59 19.03 15.18
CA CYS A 470 11.68 20.30 15.89
C CYS A 470 11.59 21.50 14.95
N ALA A 471 12.17 21.40 13.75
CA ALA A 471 12.14 22.44 12.74
C ALA A 471 10.73 22.64 12.17
N VAL A 472 10.01 21.56 11.84
CA VAL A 472 8.62 21.64 11.35
C VAL A 472 7.70 22.26 12.41
N LEU A 473 7.80 21.82 13.67
CA LEU A 473 6.99 22.34 14.77
C LEU A 473 7.30 23.81 15.10
N ASN A 474 8.57 24.22 15.01
CA ASN A 474 9.02 25.58 15.31
C ASN A 474 9.26 26.43 14.05
N PHE A 475 8.76 26.03 12.89
CA PHE A 475 8.97 26.70 11.61
C PHE A 475 8.75 28.22 11.68
N GLN A 476 7.69 28.66 12.37
CA GLN A 476 7.40 30.08 12.57
C GLN A 476 8.50 30.84 13.32
N LYS A 477 9.16 30.19 14.29
CA LYS A 477 10.27 30.78 15.05
C LYS A 477 11.54 30.82 14.20
N ILE A 478 11.77 29.80 13.37
CA ILE A 478 12.89 29.74 12.43
C ILE A 478 12.77 30.88 11.43
N HIS A 479 11.63 31.02 10.77
CA HIS A 479 11.36 32.13 9.84
C HIS A 479 11.54 33.51 10.48
N LYS A 480 11.06 33.68 11.72
CA LYS A 480 11.27 34.93 12.48
C LYS A 480 12.75 35.17 12.79
N ALA A 481 13.49 34.13 13.16
CA ALA A 481 14.93 34.22 13.43
C ALA A 481 15.75 34.52 12.17
N GLU A 482 15.31 34.02 11.01
CA GLU A 482 15.87 34.33 9.69
C GLU A 482 15.49 35.74 9.19
N GLY A 483 14.70 36.51 9.95
CA GLY A 483 14.34 37.88 9.64
C GLY A 483 13.15 38.03 8.68
N SER A 484 12.41 36.95 8.41
CA SER A 484 11.17 37.00 7.62
C SER A 484 9.95 37.26 8.52
N ASN A 485 9.23 38.35 8.26
CA ASN A 485 7.99 38.69 8.99
C ASN A 485 6.77 38.06 8.31
N PHE A 486 6.06 37.22 9.05
CA PHE A 486 4.85 36.50 8.60
C PHE A 486 3.68 37.45 8.19
N ASP A 487 3.69 38.70 8.64
CA ASP A 487 2.63 39.70 8.39
C ASP A 487 2.78 40.47 7.06
N LEU A 488 3.88 40.27 6.32
CA LEU A 488 4.13 40.92 5.03
C LEU A 488 4.20 39.87 3.92
N ASP A 489 3.10 39.13 3.72
CA ASP A 489 2.91 38.31 2.52
C ASP A 489 2.65 39.24 1.33
N PHE A 490 3.71 39.68 0.66
CA PHE A 490 3.59 40.28 -0.67
C PHE A 490 3.31 39.14 -1.67
N GLY A 491 2.04 38.76 -1.82
CA GLY A 491 1.60 38.11 -3.06
C GLY A 491 0.79 36.82 -2.98
N THR A 492 -0.01 36.52 -1.95
CA THR A 492 -1.06 35.49 -2.08
C THR A 492 -2.43 35.89 -1.51
N THR A 493 -2.86 37.14 -1.74
CA THR A 493 -4.30 37.44 -1.62
C THR A 493 -5.05 36.81 -2.80
N VAL A 494 -5.74 35.69 -2.54
CA VAL A 494 -6.83 35.18 -3.37
C VAL A 494 -7.86 36.32 -3.52
N GLN A 495 -7.82 37.04 -4.64
CA GLN A 495 -8.91 37.95 -5.00
C GLN A 495 -10.05 37.12 -5.61
N ASN A 496 -11.17 37.07 -4.88
CA ASN A 496 -12.48 36.74 -5.46
C ASN A 496 -12.74 37.63 -6.70
N PRO A 497 -13.15 37.09 -7.86
CA PRO A 497 -13.44 37.93 -9.01
C PRO A 497 -14.88 38.46 -8.90
N LEU A 498 -15.05 39.62 -8.28
CA LEU A 498 -16.10 40.56 -8.70
C LEU A 498 -15.42 41.75 -9.38
N GLY A 499 -15.33 41.70 -10.71
CA GLY A 499 -15.03 42.88 -11.51
C GLY A 499 -14.29 42.63 -12.82
N GLY A 500 -15.03 42.68 -13.93
CA GLY A 500 -14.64 43.31 -15.21
C GLY A 500 -13.50 42.69 -16.05
N PRO A 501 -13.67 42.59 -17.39
CA PRO A 501 -12.65 42.02 -18.26
C PRO A 501 -11.54 43.03 -18.56
N GLY A 502 -10.30 42.58 -18.50
CA GLY A 502 -9.21 43.19 -19.27
C GLY A 502 -8.13 43.89 -18.47
N VAL A 503 -7.39 43.18 -17.60
CA VAL A 503 -5.95 43.38 -17.40
C VAL A 503 -5.34 42.05 -16.99
N VAL A 504 -4.53 41.45 -17.87
CA VAL A 504 -3.64 40.33 -17.52
C VAL A 504 -2.28 40.93 -17.16
N PRO A 505 -1.76 40.80 -15.94
CA PRO A 505 -0.36 41.14 -15.68
C PRO A 505 0.51 40.04 -16.27
N SER A 506 1.36 40.39 -17.24
CA SER A 506 2.42 39.49 -17.71
C SER A 506 3.50 39.40 -16.63
N ILE A 507 3.58 38.29 -15.92
CA ILE A 507 4.76 37.96 -15.14
C ILE A 507 5.66 37.15 -16.07
N ASN A 508 6.69 37.83 -16.60
CA ASN A 508 7.75 37.19 -17.36
C ASN A 508 8.51 36.21 -16.45
N ASN A 509 8.77 35.00 -16.97
CA ASN A 509 9.67 33.98 -16.42
C ASN A 509 11.03 34.57 -16.07
N THR A 510 11.15 35.11 -14.86
CA THR A 510 12.41 35.43 -14.22
C THR A 510 12.63 34.34 -13.19
N SER A 511 13.81 33.73 -13.24
CA SER A 511 14.33 32.70 -12.31
C SER A 511 13.68 32.81 -10.93
N MET A 512 12.85 31.82 -10.58
CA MET A 512 12.19 31.76 -9.28
C MET A 512 13.25 31.87 -8.18
N THR A 513 13.11 32.86 -7.30
CA THR A 513 13.99 32.97 -6.14
C THR A 513 13.53 31.94 -5.10
N ALA A 514 14.44 31.36 -4.31
CA ALA A 514 14.10 30.37 -3.29
C ALA A 514 13.06 30.86 -2.26
N TYR A 515 12.89 32.18 -2.12
CA TYR A 515 11.87 32.81 -1.28
C TYR A 515 10.44 32.64 -1.85
N ASP A 516 10.28 32.69 -3.17
CA ASP A 516 8.97 32.52 -3.82
C ASP A 516 8.50 31.06 -3.74
N GLU A 517 9.42 30.10 -3.88
CA GLU A 517 9.11 28.66 -3.80
C GLU A 517 8.77 28.20 -2.37
N THR A 518 9.46 28.71 -1.35
CA THR A 518 9.15 28.38 0.05
C THR A 518 7.74 28.83 0.44
N SER A 519 7.34 30.01 -0.05
CA SER A 519 6.00 30.57 0.15
C SER A 519 4.93 29.74 -0.58
N GLN A 520 5.25 29.25 -1.78
CA GLN A 520 4.41 28.36 -2.59
C GLN A 520 4.18 26.97 -1.98
N CYS A 521 5.18 26.42 -1.29
CA CYS A 521 5.05 25.16 -0.55
C CYS A 521 4.39 25.32 0.83
N LEU A 522 4.20 26.56 1.30
CA LEU A 522 3.72 26.85 2.65
C LEU A 522 2.34 26.22 2.97
N PRO A 523 1.35 26.22 2.06
CA PRO A 523 0.06 25.58 2.34
C PRO A 523 0.21 24.07 2.62
N ALA A 524 1.05 23.38 1.84
CA ALA A 524 1.35 21.97 2.04
C ALA A 524 2.12 21.72 3.36
N LEU A 525 3.14 22.53 3.64
CA LEU A 525 3.90 22.45 4.91
C LEU A 525 3.04 22.74 6.14
N ARG A 526 2.03 23.61 6.01
CA ARG A 526 1.04 23.87 7.07
C ARG A 526 0.14 22.66 7.35
N LEU A 527 -0.09 21.79 6.36
CA LEU A 527 -0.85 20.55 6.54
C LEU A 527 0.02 19.42 7.11
N LEU A 528 1.33 19.45 6.82
CA LEU A 528 2.29 18.50 7.40
C LEU A 528 2.46 18.69 8.91
N ARG A 529 2.36 19.94 9.38
CA ARG A 529 2.42 20.32 10.80
C ARG A 529 1.05 20.22 11.47
#